data_AF-A0A0F6R408-F1
#
_entry.id   AF-A0A0F6R408-F1
#
_cell.length_a   1.000
_cell.length_b   1.000
_cell.length_c   1.000
_cell.angle_alpha   90.00
_cell.angle_beta   90.00
_cell.angle_gamma   90.00
#
_symmetry.space_group_name_H-M   'P 1'
#
loop_
_entity.id
_entity.type
_entity.pdbx_description
1 polymer ?
#
loop_
_entity_poly.entity_id
_entity_poly.type
_entity_poly.pdbx_seq_one_letter_code
_entity_poly.pdbx_strand_id
1 'polypeptide(L)'
;IGSSMKSVGEVMAIGRNFEEAFQKALRMVDNAVTGFDPYLQQVNNDELTEPTDKRPFVLAAALKANYTVDELHSLTKIDRWFLNKMKNIIEFYKELEESGSSLTTNQLWHAKRMGFSDKQLAEAIKVTELAIRQQRRESGIIPYVKQIDTVAGEWPAATNYLYLTYNASEYDIDFPGGFTIVVGSGVYRIGSSVEFDWCAVGCLRELRNLGKSTI
;
A
#
# COMPACT_ATOMS: atom_id res chain seq x y z
N ILE A 1 -7.52 -3.84 21.04
CA ILE A 1 -8.73 -4.11 20.24
C ILE A 1 -9.33 -5.44 20.69
N GLY A 2 -10.62 -5.66 20.50
CA GLY A 2 -11.31 -6.85 20.99
C GLY A 2 -12.60 -7.10 20.22
N SER A 3 -13.57 -7.79 20.81
CA SER A 3 -14.84 -8.10 20.15
C SER A 3 -15.71 -6.87 19.85
N SER A 4 -15.60 -5.81 20.66
CA SER A 4 -16.29 -4.55 20.40
C SER A 4 -15.47 -3.68 19.45
N MET A 5 -16.08 -3.32 18.31
CA MET A 5 -15.47 -2.44 17.32
C MET A 5 -15.18 -1.06 17.91
N LYS A 6 -13.99 -0.53 17.60
CA LYS A 6 -13.54 0.82 17.97
C LYS A 6 -12.99 1.61 16.78
N SER A 7 -12.93 1.00 15.60
CA SER A 7 -12.52 1.65 14.36
C SER A 7 -13.57 2.67 13.94
N VAL A 8 -13.10 3.78 13.34
CA VAL A 8 -13.95 4.87 12.83
C VAL A 8 -14.02 4.90 11.31
N GLY A 9 -13.20 4.07 10.65
CA GLY A 9 -13.12 3.94 9.20
C GLY A 9 -12.22 2.77 8.81
N GLU A 10 -12.20 2.48 7.52
CA GLU A 10 -11.43 1.40 6.92
C GLU A 10 -10.89 1.81 5.55
N VAL A 11 -9.89 1.08 5.06
CA VAL A 11 -9.30 1.30 3.74
C VAL A 11 -9.20 -0.03 3.00
N MET A 12 -9.20 0.06 1.68
CA MET A 12 -9.02 -1.09 0.80
C MET A 12 -7.94 -0.80 -0.22
N ALA A 13 -7.00 -1.74 -0.37
CA ALA A 13 -5.99 -1.69 -1.41
C ALA A 13 -5.99 -2.99 -2.22
N ILE A 14 -5.71 -2.85 -3.51
CA ILE A 14 -5.63 -3.96 -4.46
C ILE A 14 -4.18 -4.07 -4.95
N GLY A 15 -3.63 -5.27 -4.93
CA GLY A 15 -2.33 -5.63 -5.46
C GLY A 15 -2.36 -7.05 -5.99
N ARG A 16 -1.41 -7.43 -6.86
CA ARG A 16 -1.36 -8.80 -7.42
C ARG A 16 -0.59 -9.78 -6.54
N ASN A 17 -0.09 -9.31 -5.41
CA ASN A 17 0.44 -10.12 -4.32
C ASN A 17 0.10 -9.47 -2.98
N PHE A 18 0.27 -10.23 -1.90
CA PHE A 18 -0.06 -9.77 -0.56
C PHE A 18 0.79 -8.57 -0.15
N GLU A 19 2.10 -8.64 -0.37
CA GLU A 19 3.05 -7.61 0.03
C GLU A 19 2.67 -6.24 -0.57
N GLU A 20 2.34 -6.22 -1.86
CA GLU A 20 1.88 -5.03 -2.59
C GLU A 20 0.58 -4.47 -2.02
N ALA A 21 -0.44 -5.32 -1.85
CA ALA A 21 -1.73 -4.91 -1.33
C ALA A 21 -1.61 -4.40 0.12
N PHE A 22 -0.87 -5.12 0.96
CA PHE A 22 -0.69 -4.82 2.37
C PHE A 22 0.02 -3.48 2.58
N GLN A 23 1.14 -3.23 1.89
CA GLN A 23 1.85 -1.96 2.02
C GLN A 23 1.07 -0.77 1.45
N LYS A 24 0.28 -0.98 0.38
CA LYS A 24 -0.64 0.06 -0.12
C LYS A 24 -1.72 0.39 0.91
N ALA A 25 -2.32 -0.62 1.53
CA ALA A 25 -3.34 -0.42 2.56
C ALA A 25 -2.79 0.37 3.75
N LEU A 26 -1.61 -0.01 4.27
CA LEU A 26 -0.98 0.70 5.39
C LEU A 26 -0.79 2.20 5.12
N ARG A 27 -0.38 2.58 3.90
CA ARG A 27 -0.25 3.99 3.49
C ARG A 27 -1.57 4.73 3.36
N MET A 28 -2.66 4.03 3.07
CA MET A 28 -3.99 4.64 3.00
C MET A 28 -4.55 4.91 4.40
N VAL A 29 -4.11 4.16 5.42
CA VAL A 29 -4.59 4.31 6.79
C VAL A 29 -4.18 5.65 7.37
N ASP A 30 -2.92 6.08 7.22
CA ASP A 30 -2.43 7.34 7.76
C ASP A 30 -1.26 7.94 6.97
N ASN A 31 -1.25 9.28 6.84
CA ASN A 31 -0.23 10.04 6.12
C ASN A 31 1.18 9.89 6.72
N ALA A 32 1.29 9.58 8.02
CA ALA A 32 2.56 9.32 8.68
C ALA A 32 3.10 7.91 8.36
N VAL A 33 2.27 6.99 7.88
CA VAL A 33 2.65 5.60 7.59
C VAL A 33 3.10 5.48 6.14
N THR A 34 4.37 5.10 5.92
CA THR A 34 4.96 4.98 4.58
C THR A 34 4.93 3.55 4.02
N GLY A 35 4.57 2.57 4.84
CA GLY A 35 4.49 1.15 4.54
C GLY A 35 4.56 0.31 5.82
N PHE A 36 5.05 -0.93 5.68
CA PHE A 36 5.32 -1.80 6.83
C PHE A 36 6.69 -1.44 7.43
N ASP A 37 6.72 -0.35 8.19
CA ASP A 37 7.94 0.24 8.75
C ASP A 37 8.26 -0.33 10.15
N PRO A 38 9.44 -0.95 10.34
CA PRO A 38 9.85 -1.52 11.62
C PRO A 38 10.33 -0.50 12.67
N TYR A 39 10.42 0.79 12.34
CA TYR A 39 10.88 1.84 13.24
C TYR A 39 9.76 2.66 13.89
N LEU A 40 8.52 2.50 13.42
CA LEU A 40 7.37 3.24 13.96
C LEU A 40 7.02 2.85 15.40
N GLN A 41 7.36 1.63 15.82
CA GLN A 41 7.13 1.12 17.17
C GLN A 41 8.36 0.32 17.64
N GLN A 42 8.46 0.14 18.95
CA GLN A 42 9.44 -0.76 19.55
C GLN A 42 8.85 -2.17 19.71
N VAL A 43 9.71 -3.17 19.85
CA VAL A 43 9.26 -4.52 20.19
C VAL A 43 8.57 -4.52 21.54
N ASN A 44 7.35 -5.04 21.59
CA ASN A 44 6.56 -5.15 22.81
C ASN A 44 5.75 -6.46 22.78
N ASN A 45 6.13 -7.42 23.62
CA ASN A 45 5.48 -8.73 23.67
C ASN A 45 4.04 -8.66 24.18
N ASP A 46 3.72 -7.67 25.01
CA ASP A 46 2.35 -7.46 25.50
C ASP A 46 1.46 -7.03 24.34
N GLU A 47 1.89 -6.11 23.47
CA GLU A 47 1.13 -5.71 22.27
C GLU A 47 1.11 -6.79 21.17
N LEU A 48 2.11 -7.67 21.14
CA LEU A 48 2.08 -8.86 20.29
C LEU A 48 1.06 -9.88 20.79
N THR A 49 0.77 -9.94 22.08
CA THR A 49 -0.19 -10.90 22.67
C THR A 49 -1.59 -10.30 22.72
N GLU A 50 -1.72 -9.10 23.29
CA GLU A 50 -2.94 -8.30 23.37
C GLU A 50 -3.02 -7.35 22.18
N PRO A 51 -3.89 -7.63 21.19
CA PRO A 51 -3.85 -6.88 19.94
C PRO A 51 -4.19 -5.40 20.14
N THR A 52 -3.40 -4.50 19.56
CA THR A 52 -3.65 -3.05 19.46
C THR A 52 -3.80 -2.62 18.00
N ASP A 53 -4.23 -1.38 17.76
CA ASP A 53 -4.21 -0.74 16.45
C ASP A 53 -2.78 -0.56 15.89
N LYS A 54 -1.78 -0.54 16.79
CA LYS A 54 -0.35 -0.42 16.46
C LYS A 54 0.35 -1.76 16.23
N ARG A 55 -0.31 -2.88 16.53
CA ARG A 55 0.25 -4.25 16.43
C ARG A 55 0.96 -4.54 15.09
N PRO A 56 0.48 -4.08 13.91
CA PRO A 56 1.23 -4.28 12.67
C PRO A 56 2.67 -3.73 12.74
N PHE A 57 2.89 -2.59 13.36
CA PHE A 57 4.22 -1.97 13.46
C PHE A 57 5.07 -2.62 14.56
N VAL A 58 4.45 -3.12 15.63
CA VAL A 58 5.13 -3.95 16.64
C VAL A 58 5.60 -5.27 16.01
N LEU A 59 4.79 -5.87 15.13
CA LEU A 59 5.17 -7.05 14.33
C LEU A 59 6.36 -6.77 13.41
N ALA A 60 6.35 -5.61 12.72
CA ALA A 60 7.47 -5.18 11.89
C ALA A 60 8.77 -5.06 12.70
N ALA A 61 8.71 -4.41 13.87
CA ALA A 61 9.83 -4.29 14.79
C ALA A 61 10.34 -5.66 15.28
N ALA A 62 9.43 -6.57 15.64
CA ALA A 62 9.79 -7.91 16.14
C ALA A 62 10.45 -8.77 15.06
N LEU A 63 9.92 -8.74 13.83
CA LEU A 63 10.55 -9.38 12.67
C LEU A 63 11.95 -8.79 12.40
N LYS A 64 12.12 -7.47 12.56
CA LYS A 64 13.43 -6.84 12.41
C LYS A 64 14.39 -7.31 13.50
N ALA A 65 13.91 -7.46 14.73
CA ALA A 65 14.61 -8.02 15.88
C ALA A 65 14.81 -9.56 15.83
N ASN A 66 14.58 -10.18 14.67
CA ASN A 66 14.82 -11.61 14.40
C ASN A 66 13.92 -12.59 15.18
N TYR A 67 12.73 -12.16 15.61
CA TYR A 67 11.72 -13.10 16.10
C TYR A 67 11.35 -14.08 14.98
N THR A 68 11.21 -15.35 15.33
CA THR A 68 10.79 -16.38 14.39
C THR A 68 9.29 -16.30 14.10
N VAL A 69 8.88 -16.82 12.95
CA VAL A 69 7.46 -16.88 12.57
C VAL A 69 6.67 -17.75 13.57
N ASP A 70 7.27 -18.80 14.11
CA ASP A 70 6.61 -19.66 15.10
C ASP A 70 6.39 -18.95 16.45
N GLU A 71 7.36 -18.18 16.92
CA GLU A 71 7.21 -17.35 18.12
C GLU A 71 6.10 -16.30 17.92
N LEU A 72 6.13 -15.58 16.80
CA LEU A 72 5.11 -14.59 16.48
C LEU A 72 3.72 -15.20 16.30
N HIS A 73 3.63 -16.38 15.70
CA HIS A 73 2.36 -17.11 15.60
C HIS A 73 1.85 -17.52 16.98
N SER A 74 2.74 -17.99 17.87
CA SER A 74 2.37 -18.37 19.24
C SER A 74 1.81 -17.20 20.03
N LEU A 75 2.43 -16.03 19.92
CA LEU A 75 1.99 -14.80 20.59
C LEU A 75 0.70 -14.25 19.96
N THR A 76 0.66 -14.17 18.63
CA THR A 76 -0.35 -13.36 17.94
C THR A 76 -1.57 -14.11 17.46
N LYS A 77 -1.41 -15.43 17.28
CA LYS A 77 -2.33 -16.35 16.57
C LYS A 77 -2.59 -15.99 15.10
N ILE A 78 -1.85 -15.04 14.53
CA ILE A 78 -1.90 -14.72 13.11
C ILE A 78 -1.31 -15.89 12.33
N ASP A 79 -1.97 -16.32 11.26
CA ASP A 79 -1.51 -17.46 10.47
C ASP A 79 -0.09 -17.24 9.94
N ARG A 80 0.69 -18.33 9.94
CA ARG A 80 2.10 -18.33 9.52
C ARG A 80 2.29 -17.84 8.09
N TRP A 81 1.30 -18.04 7.22
CA TRP A 81 1.35 -17.55 5.84
C TRP A 81 1.50 -16.02 5.80
N PHE A 82 0.67 -15.28 6.56
CA PHE A 82 0.75 -13.82 6.63
C PHE A 82 2.05 -13.37 7.28
N LEU A 83 2.48 -14.04 8.35
CA LEU A 83 3.72 -13.71 9.05
C LEU A 83 4.96 -13.92 8.16
N ASN A 84 5.01 -14.99 7.36
CA ASN A 84 6.06 -15.18 6.36
C ASN A 84 6.04 -14.07 5.31
N LYS A 85 4.86 -13.65 4.86
CA LYS A 85 4.73 -12.55 3.90
C LYS A 85 5.21 -11.20 4.48
N MET A 86 4.91 -10.93 5.74
CA MET A 86 5.45 -9.77 6.46
C MET A 86 6.97 -9.89 6.66
N LYS A 87 7.48 -11.10 6.94
CA LYS A 87 8.92 -11.37 7.05
C LYS A 87 9.66 -11.06 5.76
N ASN A 88 9.13 -11.46 4.60
CA ASN A 88 9.72 -11.11 3.29
C ASN A 88 9.93 -9.60 3.14
N ILE A 89 8.94 -8.79 3.55
CA ILE A 89 9.04 -7.33 3.49
C ILE A 89 10.18 -6.83 4.37
N ILE A 90 10.29 -7.34 5.59
CA ILE A 90 11.34 -6.90 6.54
C ILE A 90 12.73 -7.40 6.16
N GLU A 91 12.85 -8.61 5.63
CA GLU A 91 14.12 -9.12 5.09
C GLU A 91 14.62 -8.24 3.96
N PHE A 92 13.74 -7.92 3.00
CA PHE A 92 14.09 -7.02 1.92
C PHE A 92 14.38 -5.59 2.42
N TYR A 93 13.66 -5.12 3.45
CA TYR A 93 13.97 -3.83 4.10
C TYR A 93 15.41 -3.81 4.64
N LYS A 94 15.87 -4.88 5.29
CA LYS A 94 17.25 -4.99 5.78
C LYS A 94 18.27 -4.95 4.64
N GLU A 95 18.01 -5.68 3.55
CA GLU A 95 18.87 -5.65 2.35
C GLU A 95 18.98 -4.23 1.75
N LEU A 96 17.88 -3.46 1.74
CA LEU A 96 17.88 -2.08 1.28
C LEU A 96 18.77 -1.19 2.15
N GLU A 97 18.70 -1.32 3.47
CA GLU A 97 19.54 -0.54 4.40
C GLU A 97 21.04 -0.83 4.24
N GLU A 98 21.37 -2.07 3.86
CA GLU A 98 22.75 -2.49 3.58
C GLU A 98 23.25 -2.04 2.20
N SER A 99 22.34 -1.65 1.30
CA SER A 99 22.66 -1.28 -0.09
C SER A 99 23.35 0.10 -0.24
N GLY A 100 23.53 0.86 0.84
CA GLY A 100 24.14 2.18 0.80
C GLY A 100 23.17 3.26 0.33
N SER A 101 23.60 4.22 -0.49
CA SER A 101 22.79 5.38 -0.93
C SER A 101 22.25 5.27 -2.36
N SER A 102 22.37 4.11 -3.00
CA SER A 102 21.82 3.88 -4.34
C SER A 102 21.28 2.45 -4.47
N LEU A 103 20.17 2.31 -5.20
CA LEU A 103 19.59 1.00 -5.51
C LEU A 103 19.92 0.62 -6.94
N THR A 104 20.17 -0.66 -7.18
CA THR A 104 20.20 -1.18 -8.56
C THR A 104 18.79 -1.13 -9.16
N THR A 105 18.69 -1.08 -10.49
CA THR A 105 17.41 -1.15 -11.21
C THR A 105 16.59 -2.38 -10.80
N ASN A 106 17.25 -3.52 -10.59
CA ASN A 106 16.59 -4.76 -10.16
C ASN A 106 16.05 -4.67 -8.73
N GLN A 107 16.82 -4.13 -7.79
CA GLN A 107 16.34 -3.90 -6.42
C GLN A 107 15.17 -2.92 -6.41
N LEU A 108 15.27 -1.83 -7.16
CA LEU A 108 14.18 -0.85 -7.28
C LEU A 108 12.92 -1.50 -7.87
N TRP A 109 13.05 -2.28 -8.94
CA TRP A 109 11.94 -3.01 -9.54
C TRP A 109 11.29 -3.99 -8.57
N HIS A 110 12.10 -4.78 -7.87
CA HIS A 110 11.63 -5.73 -6.87
C HIS A 110 10.88 -5.04 -5.73
N ALA A 111 11.46 -3.95 -5.20
CA ALA A 111 10.85 -3.13 -4.15
C ALA A 111 9.44 -2.66 -4.53
N LYS A 112 9.30 -2.13 -5.76
CA LYS A 112 7.99 -1.64 -6.24
C LYS A 112 6.97 -2.77 -6.37
N ARG A 113 7.38 -3.96 -6.81
CA ARG A 113 6.51 -5.15 -6.91
C ARG A 113 6.08 -5.71 -5.55
N MET A 114 6.84 -5.44 -4.50
CA MET A 114 6.47 -5.73 -3.09
C MET A 114 5.65 -4.60 -2.46
N GLY A 115 5.38 -3.50 -3.16
CA GLY A 115 4.57 -2.39 -2.68
C GLY A 115 5.28 -1.30 -1.90
N PHE A 116 6.62 -1.28 -1.86
CA PHE A 116 7.37 -0.21 -1.19
C PHE A 116 7.07 1.15 -1.82
N SER A 117 6.85 2.17 -1.01
CA SER A 117 6.70 3.55 -1.50
C SER A 117 8.06 4.17 -1.82
N ASP A 118 8.07 5.20 -2.67
CA ASP A 118 9.30 5.94 -2.96
C ASP A 118 9.86 6.57 -1.66
N LYS A 119 8.96 7.01 -0.76
CA LYS A 119 9.30 7.54 0.57
C LYS A 119 9.94 6.50 1.50
N GLN A 120 9.36 5.30 1.60
CA GLN A 120 9.91 4.21 2.42
C GLN A 120 11.30 3.76 1.92
N LEU A 121 11.50 3.72 0.59
CA LEU A 121 12.81 3.43 0.01
C LEU A 121 13.83 4.53 0.32
N ALA A 122 13.40 5.79 0.23
CA ALA A 122 14.24 6.93 0.54
C ALA A 122 14.68 6.94 2.02
N GLU A 123 13.77 6.59 2.93
CA GLU A 123 14.04 6.42 4.36
C GLU A 123 15.06 5.29 4.61
N ALA A 124 14.89 4.13 3.97
CA ALA A 124 15.79 2.98 4.13
C ALA A 124 17.23 3.28 3.68
N ILE A 125 17.42 3.97 2.56
CA ILE A 125 18.75 4.25 1.98
C ILE A 125 19.28 5.67 2.29
N LYS A 126 18.56 6.42 3.12
CA LYS A 126 18.90 7.79 3.58
C LYS A 126 19.09 8.81 2.45
N VAL A 127 18.18 8.79 1.48
CA VAL A 127 18.11 9.79 0.38
C VAL A 127 16.77 10.51 0.40
N THR A 128 16.51 11.39 -0.58
CA THR A 128 15.22 12.06 -0.71
C THR A 128 14.24 11.22 -1.53
N GLU A 129 12.94 11.32 -1.22
CA GLU A 129 11.88 10.67 -2.00
C GLU A 129 11.95 11.07 -3.49
N LEU A 130 12.28 12.33 -3.76
CA LEU A 130 12.41 12.84 -5.13
C LEU A 130 13.53 12.13 -5.90
N ALA A 131 14.65 11.83 -5.25
CA ALA A 131 15.76 11.10 -5.87
C ALA A 131 15.33 9.68 -6.29
N ILE A 132 14.64 8.95 -5.41
CA ILE A 132 14.07 7.63 -5.74
C ILE A 132 13.09 7.73 -6.91
N ARG A 133 12.18 8.71 -6.85
CA ARG A 133 11.18 8.91 -7.91
C ARG A 133 11.83 9.21 -9.26
N GLN A 134 12.89 10.02 -9.28
CA GLN A 134 13.64 10.35 -10.48
C GLN A 134 14.34 9.10 -11.03
N GLN A 135 15.13 8.41 -10.21
CA GLN A 135 15.82 7.18 -10.59
C GLN A 135 14.85 6.13 -11.16
N ARG A 136 13.69 5.98 -10.51
CA ARG A 136 12.63 5.06 -10.92
C ARG A 136 12.07 5.41 -12.30
N ARG A 137 11.82 6.69 -12.57
CA ARG A 137 11.33 7.16 -13.87
C ARG A 137 12.36 7.01 -14.98
N GLU A 138 13.62 7.35 -14.71
CA GLU A 138 14.74 7.19 -15.65
C GLU A 138 14.99 5.72 -16.00
N SER A 139 14.74 4.81 -15.06
CA SER A 139 14.81 3.36 -15.27
C SER A 139 13.58 2.77 -15.97
N GLY A 140 12.58 3.57 -16.34
CA GLY A 140 11.34 3.08 -16.96
C GLY A 140 10.41 2.30 -16.00
N ILE A 141 10.64 2.38 -14.68
CA ILE A 141 9.89 1.64 -13.67
C ILE A 141 8.61 2.40 -13.31
N ILE A 142 7.53 2.12 -14.03
CA ILE A 142 6.21 2.71 -13.80
C ILE A 142 5.17 1.62 -13.54
N PRO A 143 4.12 1.91 -12.75
CA PRO A 143 3.05 0.94 -12.55
C PRO A 143 2.17 0.86 -13.79
N TYR A 144 1.51 -0.27 -13.97
CA TYR A 144 0.49 -0.49 -14.99
C TYR A 144 -0.92 -0.35 -14.41
N VAL A 145 -1.87 -0.02 -15.28
CA VAL A 145 -3.29 0.09 -14.97
C VAL A 145 -3.98 -1.21 -15.34
N LYS A 146 -4.65 -1.82 -14.37
CA LYS A 146 -5.40 -3.07 -14.54
C LYS A 146 -6.88 -2.89 -14.19
N GLN A 147 -7.74 -3.58 -14.91
CA GLN A 147 -9.19 -3.61 -14.71
C GLN A 147 -9.59 -4.68 -13.70
N ILE A 148 -10.72 -4.45 -13.04
CA ILE A 148 -11.43 -5.42 -12.22
C ILE A 148 -12.63 -5.87 -13.05
N ASP A 149 -12.58 -7.13 -13.50
CA ASP A 149 -13.51 -7.71 -14.47
C ASP A 149 -14.47 -8.76 -13.87
N THR A 150 -14.28 -9.13 -12.60
CA THR A 150 -14.98 -10.21 -11.87
C THR A 150 -14.73 -11.64 -12.35
N VAL A 151 -14.02 -11.83 -13.47
CA VAL A 151 -13.83 -13.13 -14.16
C VAL A 151 -12.37 -13.44 -14.47
N ALA A 152 -11.43 -12.70 -13.90
CA ALA A 152 -9.99 -12.91 -14.02
C ALA A 152 -9.47 -12.99 -15.47
N GLY A 153 -10.00 -12.12 -16.34
CA GLY A 153 -9.63 -12.00 -17.74
C GLY A 153 -10.35 -12.96 -18.69
N GLU A 154 -11.34 -13.73 -18.21
CA GLU A 154 -12.12 -14.62 -19.08
C GLU A 154 -12.91 -13.84 -20.14
N TRP A 155 -13.48 -12.69 -19.75
CA TRP A 155 -14.27 -11.82 -20.62
C TRP A 155 -13.82 -10.36 -20.47
N PRO A 156 -13.86 -9.56 -21.56
CA PRO A 156 -13.55 -8.13 -21.48
C PRO A 156 -14.49 -7.40 -20.51
N ALA A 157 -13.93 -6.56 -19.64
CA ALA A 157 -14.72 -5.75 -18.73
C ALA A 157 -15.46 -4.62 -19.48
N ALA A 158 -16.77 -4.52 -19.26
CA ALA A 158 -17.55 -3.39 -19.77
C ALA A 158 -17.30 -2.08 -18.98
N THR A 159 -16.69 -2.18 -17.79
CA THR A 159 -16.52 -1.08 -16.84
C THR A 159 -15.06 -0.81 -16.53
N ASN A 160 -14.68 0.46 -16.42
CA ASN A 160 -13.34 0.90 -16.04
C ASN A 160 -13.21 1.04 -14.50
N TYR A 161 -13.31 -0.07 -13.77
CA TYR A 161 -12.92 -0.11 -12.37
C TYR A 161 -11.46 -0.56 -12.27
N LEU A 162 -10.57 0.32 -11.83
CA LEU A 162 -9.13 0.21 -12.10
C LEU A 162 -8.29 0.17 -10.83
N TYR A 163 -7.11 -0.46 -10.91
CA TYR A 163 -6.06 -0.35 -9.91
C TYR A 163 -4.68 -0.30 -10.56
N LEU A 164 -3.71 0.27 -9.83
CA LEU A 164 -2.31 0.32 -10.22
C LEU A 164 -1.51 -0.84 -9.60
N THR A 165 -0.66 -1.48 -10.40
CA THR A 165 0.27 -2.52 -9.95
C THR A 165 1.60 -2.50 -10.72
N TYR A 166 2.68 -2.87 -10.05
CA TYR A 166 3.99 -3.12 -10.72
C TYR A 166 4.13 -4.57 -11.21
N ASN A 167 3.19 -5.44 -10.86
CA ASN A 167 3.23 -6.86 -11.21
C ASN A 167 2.52 -7.14 -12.54
N ALA A 168 2.79 -6.34 -13.57
CA ALA A 168 2.15 -6.45 -14.88
C ALA A 168 3.13 -6.08 -15.99
N SER A 169 2.72 -6.34 -17.24
CA SER A 169 3.51 -6.09 -18.45
C SER A 169 2.84 -5.11 -19.42
N GLU A 170 1.55 -4.82 -19.25
CA GLU A 170 0.76 -3.96 -20.14
C GLU A 170 -0.40 -3.30 -19.39
N TYR A 171 -0.99 -2.27 -20.01
CA TYR A 171 -2.20 -1.60 -19.53
C TYR A 171 -3.45 -2.31 -20.08
N ASP A 172 -4.53 -2.37 -19.31
CA ASP A 172 -5.81 -2.93 -19.79
C ASP A 172 -6.66 -1.89 -20.53
N ILE A 173 -6.25 -0.62 -20.56
CA ILE A 173 -6.97 0.49 -21.19
C ILE A 173 -6.01 1.47 -21.88
N ASP A 174 -6.59 2.27 -22.78
CA ASP A 174 -5.94 3.42 -23.41
C ASP A 174 -6.08 4.71 -22.57
N PHE A 175 -5.19 5.68 -22.83
CA PHE A 175 -5.15 6.97 -22.13
C PHE A 175 -5.33 8.15 -23.10
N PRO A 176 -6.54 8.38 -23.64
CA PRO A 176 -6.77 9.46 -24.61
C PRO A 176 -6.67 10.89 -24.02
N GLY A 177 -6.60 11.02 -22.69
CA GLY A 177 -6.52 12.31 -22.00
C GLY A 177 -7.84 13.09 -22.01
N GLY A 178 -7.80 14.35 -21.56
CA GLY A 178 -8.98 15.22 -21.52
C GLY A 178 -9.98 14.94 -20.38
N PHE A 179 -9.58 14.14 -19.39
CA PHE A 179 -10.40 13.82 -18.21
C PHE A 179 -10.20 14.85 -17.08
N THR A 180 -11.25 15.05 -16.29
CA THR A 180 -11.20 15.83 -15.03
C THR A 180 -11.10 14.86 -13.86
N ILE A 181 -10.07 15.00 -13.01
CA ILE A 181 -9.87 14.17 -11.82
C ILE A 181 -10.63 14.75 -10.63
N VAL A 182 -11.42 13.93 -9.94
CA VAL A 182 -12.01 14.23 -8.63
C VAL A 182 -11.35 13.36 -7.56
N VAL A 183 -10.65 13.98 -6.62
CA VAL A 183 -9.94 13.26 -5.55
C VAL A 183 -10.87 13.13 -4.35
N GLY A 184 -11.13 11.89 -3.92
CA GLY A 184 -11.94 11.59 -2.73
C GLY A 184 -11.25 11.91 -1.40
N SER A 185 -11.99 11.76 -0.30
CA SER A 185 -11.51 12.09 1.05
C SER A 185 -10.54 11.08 1.67
N GLY A 186 -10.39 9.89 1.08
CA GLY A 186 -9.64 8.79 1.67
C GLY A 186 -10.40 8.15 2.84
N VAL A 187 -9.67 7.70 3.87
CA VAL A 187 -10.25 7.00 5.03
C VAL A 187 -11.12 7.94 5.88
N TYR A 188 -12.29 7.44 6.30
CA TYR A 188 -13.11 8.17 7.26
C TYR A 188 -12.48 8.21 8.65
N ARG A 189 -12.61 9.37 9.29
CA ARG A 189 -12.14 9.65 10.65
C ARG A 189 -13.10 10.60 11.34
N ILE A 190 -12.99 10.72 12.65
CA ILE A 190 -13.73 11.76 13.38
C ILE A 190 -13.33 13.13 12.81
N GLY A 191 -14.31 13.90 12.32
CA GLY A 191 -14.10 15.19 11.67
C GLY A 191 -13.91 15.13 10.15
N SER A 192 -13.83 13.93 9.56
CA SER A 192 -13.80 13.72 8.10
C SER A 192 -14.59 12.47 7.73
N SER A 193 -15.88 12.63 7.43
CA SER A 193 -16.80 11.52 7.18
C SER A 193 -17.51 11.67 5.83
N VAL A 194 -18.67 11.02 5.70
CA VAL A 194 -19.49 10.90 4.49
C VAL A 194 -19.84 12.24 3.83
N GLU A 195 -19.84 13.35 4.56
CA GLU A 195 -20.06 14.68 4.01
C GLU A 195 -19.05 15.07 2.93
N PHE A 196 -17.80 14.61 3.03
CA PHE A 196 -16.77 14.87 2.01
C PHE A 196 -16.94 13.97 0.79
N ASP A 197 -17.40 12.74 0.99
CA ASP A 197 -17.77 11.84 -0.12
C ASP A 197 -18.98 12.38 -0.87
N TRP A 198 -19.97 12.93 -0.16
CA TRP A 198 -21.13 13.58 -0.76
C TRP A 198 -20.73 14.76 -1.66
N CYS A 199 -19.77 15.59 -1.23
CA CYS A 199 -19.22 16.66 -2.05
C CYS A 199 -18.55 16.13 -3.34
N ALA A 200 -17.74 15.07 -3.23
CA ALA A 200 -17.05 14.47 -4.37
C ALA A 200 -18.04 13.84 -5.37
N VAL A 201 -19.04 13.10 -4.88
CA VAL A 201 -20.11 12.52 -5.70
C VAL A 201 -20.95 13.60 -6.35
N GLY A 202 -21.26 14.69 -5.63
CA GLY A 202 -21.96 15.85 -6.18
C GLY A 202 -21.19 16.47 -7.36
N CYS A 203 -19.88 16.70 -7.19
CA CYS A 203 -19.01 17.18 -8.26
C CYS A 203 -18.99 16.26 -9.48
N LEU A 204 -18.84 14.94 -9.26
CA LEU A 204 -18.84 13.94 -10.34
C LEU A 204 -20.17 13.92 -11.12
N ARG A 205 -21.30 14.04 -10.41
CA ARG A 205 -22.63 14.11 -11.06
C ARG A 205 -22.75 15.36 -11.92
N GLU A 206 -22.31 16.52 -11.44
CA GLU A 206 -22.37 17.76 -12.23
C GLU A 206 -21.42 17.75 -13.43
N LEU A 207 -20.19 17.25 -13.28
CA LEU A 207 -19.28 17.08 -14.41
C LEU A 207 -19.88 16.16 -15.48
N ARG A 208 -20.56 15.08 -15.06
CA ARG A 208 -21.29 14.20 -15.97
C ARG A 208 -22.45 14.91 -16.67
N ASN A 209 -23.23 15.72 -15.95
CA ASN A 209 -24.32 16.53 -16.52
C ASN A 209 -23.80 17.52 -17.58
N LEU A 210 -22.59 18.07 -17.36
CA LEU A 210 -21.90 18.96 -18.29
C LEU A 210 -21.20 18.24 -19.46
N GLY A 211 -21.35 16.90 -19.58
CA GLY A 211 -20.72 16.11 -20.63
C GLY A 211 -19.20 16.02 -20.51
N LYS A 212 -18.63 16.22 -19.31
CA LYS A 212 -17.19 16.10 -19.05
C LYS A 212 -16.84 14.69 -18.62
N SER A 213 -15.82 14.10 -19.26
CA SER A 213 -15.26 12.83 -18.84
C SER A 213 -14.50 12.98 -17.51
N THR A 214 -14.72 12.04 -16.60
CA THR A 214 -14.21 12.11 -15.22
C THR A 214 -13.35 10.91 -14.88
N ILE A 215 -12.42 11.12 -13.94
CA ILE A 215 -11.65 10.11 -13.20
C ILE A 215 -11.92 10.31 -11.72
#